data_AF-A0A0S8L092-F1
#
_entry.id   AF-A0A0S8L092-F1
#
_cell.length_a   1.000
_cell.length_b   1.000
_cell.length_c   1.000
_cell.angle_alpha   90.00
_cell.angle_beta   90.00
_cell.angle_gamma   90.00
#
_symmetry.space_group_name_H-M   'P 1'
#
loop_
_entity.id
_entity.type
_entity.pdbx_description
1 polymer ?
#
loop_
_entity_poly.entity_id
_entity_poly.type
_entity_poly.pdbx_seq_one_letter_code
_entity_poly.pdbx_strand_id
1 'polypeptide(L)'
;MSAIAVIIFLIGTLFKIYRWKKKQNLQFSSKGGFVGFVKVIFSQVLFQLHLLRQSVLQWVTYILILWGFLGLLAHTSFLAFLSYFVPLASPVSEFFYQGKGKILLDVWGDIWGIALLVGPIIAIIARYVFKRMELNDIARDYFAIILLLAISVTGFIGEIIRVKETAVSPNYIGLMRNHLTISLLFIIYIPFSKLCRSFIKPIEQFFVSS
;
A
#
# COMPACT_ATOMS: atom_id res chain seq x y z
N MET A 1 -3.20 -0.37 20.03
CA MET A 1 -3.92 -0.65 18.76
C MET A 1 -2.98 -1.04 17.62
N SER A 2 -1.91 -0.29 17.34
CA SER A 2 -0.93 -0.63 16.29
C SER A 2 -0.31 -2.02 16.43
N ALA A 3 0.16 -2.39 17.64
CA ALA A 3 0.72 -3.73 17.88
C ALA A 3 -0.26 -4.87 17.58
N ILE A 4 -1.53 -4.71 17.98
CA ILE A 4 -2.60 -5.68 17.71
C ILE A 4 -2.81 -5.83 16.21
N ALA A 5 -2.87 -4.72 15.47
CA ALA A 5 -3.03 -4.73 14.02
C ALA A 5 -1.87 -5.45 13.31
N VAL A 6 -0.64 -5.19 13.73
CA VAL A 6 0.56 -5.87 13.20
C VAL A 6 0.52 -7.36 13.51
N ILE A 7 0.16 -7.76 14.74
CA ILE A 7 0.04 -9.16 15.12
C ILE A 7 -1.01 -9.86 14.26
N ILE A 8 -2.20 -9.28 14.08
CA ILE A 8 -3.26 -9.85 13.24
C ILE A 8 -2.79 -9.95 11.78
N PHE A 9 -2.12 -8.92 11.26
CA PHE A 9 -1.57 -8.93 9.92
C PHE A 9 -0.56 -10.07 9.72
N LEU A 10 0.38 -10.22 10.67
CA LEU A 10 1.41 -11.27 10.63
C LEU A 10 0.78 -12.66 10.75
N ILE A 11 -0.10 -12.89 11.73
CA ILE A 11 -0.80 -14.17 11.91
C ILE A 11 -1.63 -14.51 10.66
N GLY A 12 -2.40 -13.54 10.14
CA GLY A 12 -3.21 -13.74 8.93
C GLY A 12 -2.36 -14.08 7.71
N THR A 13 -1.22 -13.42 7.55
CA THR A 13 -0.26 -13.69 6.46
C THR A 13 0.37 -15.07 6.60
N LEU A 14 0.88 -15.40 7.80
CA LEU A 14 1.49 -16.70 8.09
C LEU A 14 0.49 -17.85 7.91
N PHE A 15 -0.74 -17.69 8.42
CA PHE A 15 -1.79 -18.70 8.27
C PHE A 15 -2.14 -18.95 6.80
N LYS A 16 -2.17 -17.88 5.99
CA LYS A 16 -2.43 -17.99 4.55
C LYS A 16 -1.30 -18.69 3.81
N ILE A 17 -0.04 -18.35 4.12
CA ILE A 17 1.14 -19.04 3.59
C ILE A 17 1.14 -20.51 3.99
N TYR A 18 0.84 -20.81 5.26
CA TYR A 18 0.74 -22.17 5.78
C TYR A 18 -0.32 -22.99 5.04
N ARG A 19 -1.54 -22.45 4.88
CA ARG A 19 -2.60 -23.13 4.13
C ARG A 19 -2.27 -23.32 2.65
N TRP A 20 -1.61 -22.33 2.04
CA TRP A 20 -1.16 -22.42 0.66
C TRP A 20 -0.14 -23.54 0.48
N LYS A 21 0.89 -23.60 1.33
CA LYS A 21 1.91 -24.66 1.33
C LYS A 21 1.30 -26.04 1.55
N LYS A 22 0.40 -26.17 2.54
CA LYS A 22 -0.28 -27.44 2.87
C LYS A 22 -1.16 -27.96 1.72
N LYS A 23 -1.77 -27.05 0.95
CA LYS A 23 -2.70 -27.42 -0.13
C LYS A 23 -2.00 -27.94 -1.39
N GLN A 24 -0.78 -27.50 -1.66
CA GLN A 24 -0.16 -27.72 -2.97
C GLN A 24 1.06 -28.66 -2.96
N ASN A 25 1.52 -29.19 -1.80
CA ASN A 25 2.66 -30.13 -1.71
C ASN A 25 3.86 -29.66 -2.57
N LEU A 26 4.10 -28.35 -2.56
CA LEU A 26 4.93 -27.70 -3.56
C LEU A 26 6.40 -27.89 -3.29
N GLN A 27 7.13 -28.29 -4.32
CA GLN A 27 8.57 -28.12 -4.40
C GLN A 27 8.89 -26.89 -5.25
N PHE A 28 9.90 -26.12 -4.85
CA PHE A 28 10.40 -24.99 -5.64
C PHE A 28 11.03 -25.55 -6.91
N SER A 29 10.40 -25.30 -8.04
CA SER A 29 10.92 -25.69 -9.35
C SER A 29 11.78 -24.56 -9.89
N SER A 30 13.04 -24.89 -10.19
CA SER A 30 14.04 -23.99 -10.77
C SER A 30 13.73 -23.53 -12.21
N LYS A 31 12.47 -23.48 -12.66
CA LYS A 31 12.15 -22.93 -13.99
C LYS A 31 12.48 -21.43 -14.00
N GLY A 32 13.66 -21.09 -14.56
CA GLY A 32 14.15 -19.71 -14.75
C GLY A 32 15.17 -19.19 -13.72
N GLY A 33 15.49 -19.96 -12.67
CA GLY A 33 16.45 -19.56 -11.63
C GLY A 33 16.11 -18.25 -10.89
N PHE A 34 17.07 -17.70 -10.14
CA PHE A 34 16.91 -16.45 -9.39
C PHE A 34 16.58 -15.26 -10.31
N VAL A 35 17.19 -15.19 -11.49
CA VAL A 35 16.94 -14.14 -12.48
C VAL A 35 15.49 -14.15 -12.98
N GLY A 36 14.94 -15.33 -13.26
CA GLY A 36 13.54 -15.51 -13.62
C GLY A 36 12.60 -15.05 -12.51
N PHE A 37 12.92 -15.41 -11.25
CA PHE A 37 12.15 -14.98 -10.08
C PHE A 37 12.13 -13.45 -9.93
N VAL A 38 13.29 -12.80 -9.96
CA VAL A 38 13.40 -11.33 -9.88
C VAL A 38 12.62 -10.68 -11.02
N LYS A 39 12.76 -11.18 -12.25
CA LYS A 39 12.02 -10.65 -13.41
C LYS A 39 10.51 -10.71 -13.19
N VAL A 40 9.98 -11.80 -12.62
CA VAL A 40 8.54 -11.93 -12.34
C VAL A 40 8.09 -10.96 -11.25
N ILE A 41 8.85 -10.81 -10.16
CA ILE A 41 8.52 -9.84 -9.11
C ILE A 41 8.42 -8.43 -9.70
N PHE A 42 9.42 -7.98 -10.46
CA PHE A 42 9.36 -6.64 -11.05
C PHE A 42 8.24 -6.53 -12.08
N SER A 43 8.17 -7.43 -13.06
CA SER A 43 7.22 -7.30 -14.18
C SER A 43 5.77 -7.54 -13.81
N GLN A 44 5.47 -8.50 -12.93
CA GLN A 44 4.10 -8.92 -12.64
C GLN A 44 3.58 -8.37 -11.31
N VAL A 45 4.45 -8.16 -10.32
CA VAL A 45 4.03 -7.68 -8.99
C VAL A 45 4.13 -6.16 -8.89
N LEU A 46 5.32 -5.60 -9.18
CA LEU A 46 5.58 -4.16 -9.01
C LEU A 46 5.05 -3.32 -10.18
N PHE A 47 5.28 -3.78 -11.41
CA PHE A 47 4.84 -3.07 -12.62
C PHE A 47 3.53 -3.59 -13.19
N GLN A 48 3.02 -4.73 -12.72
CA GLN A 48 1.74 -5.32 -13.13
C GLN A 48 1.53 -5.30 -14.66
N LEU A 49 2.58 -5.60 -15.44
CA LEU A 49 2.60 -5.44 -16.90
C LEU A 49 1.56 -6.32 -17.60
N HIS A 50 1.03 -7.35 -16.94
CA HIS A 50 -0.09 -8.12 -17.49
C HIS A 50 -1.35 -7.27 -17.67
N LEU A 51 -1.56 -6.22 -16.85
CA LEU A 51 -2.71 -5.31 -16.93
C LEU A 51 -2.59 -4.37 -18.13
N LEU A 52 -1.36 -3.97 -18.51
CA LEU A 52 -1.14 -3.16 -19.71
C LEU A 52 -1.70 -3.83 -20.96
N ARG A 53 -1.57 -5.16 -21.05
CA ARG A 53 -2.08 -5.94 -22.17
C ARG A 53 -3.60 -6.02 -22.20
N GLN A 54 -4.27 -5.83 -21.07
CA GLN A 54 -5.73 -5.86 -20.96
C GLN A 54 -6.33 -4.46 -21.16
N SER A 55 -5.80 -3.47 -20.44
CA SER A 55 -6.24 -2.08 -20.53
C SER A 55 -5.22 -1.15 -19.89
N VAL A 56 -4.77 -0.15 -20.65
CA VAL A 56 -3.87 0.91 -20.14
C VAL A 56 -4.51 1.64 -18.96
N LEU A 57 -5.81 1.93 -19.01
CA LEU A 57 -6.53 2.60 -17.93
C LEU A 57 -6.51 1.77 -16.63
N GLN A 58 -6.74 0.46 -16.74
CA GLN A 58 -6.64 -0.43 -15.59
C GLN A 58 -5.22 -0.40 -15.02
N TRP A 59 -4.21 -0.57 -15.87
CA TRP A 59 -2.83 -0.54 -15.43
C TRP A 59 -2.45 0.75 -14.70
N VAL A 60 -2.74 1.92 -15.28
CA VAL A 60 -2.48 3.22 -14.63
C VAL A 60 -3.17 3.28 -13.26
N THR A 61 -4.45 2.89 -13.19
CA THR A 61 -5.22 2.88 -11.96
C THR A 61 -4.54 2.05 -10.86
N TYR A 62 -4.16 0.81 -11.16
CA TYR A 62 -3.56 -0.07 -10.16
C TYR A 62 -2.12 0.29 -9.83
N ILE A 63 -1.35 0.86 -10.76
CA ILE A 63 -0.01 1.39 -10.49
C ILE A 63 -0.07 2.59 -9.55
N LEU A 64 -1.01 3.52 -9.77
CA LEU A 64 -1.21 4.65 -8.87
C LEU A 64 -1.59 4.18 -7.46
N ILE A 65 -2.49 3.21 -7.35
CA ILE A 65 -2.88 2.62 -6.05
C ILE A 65 -1.69 1.92 -5.39
N LEU A 66 -0.99 1.04 -6.11
CA LEU A 66 0.11 0.26 -5.55
C LEU A 66 1.25 1.15 -5.08
N TRP A 67 1.75 2.01 -5.97
CA TRP A 67 2.91 2.85 -5.68
C TRP A 67 2.56 4.03 -4.77
N GLY A 68 1.35 4.58 -4.88
CA GLY A 68 0.84 5.54 -3.89
C GLY A 68 0.82 4.95 -2.48
N PHE A 69 0.31 3.73 -2.33
CA PHE A 69 0.30 3.03 -1.04
C PHE A 69 1.71 2.70 -0.56
N LEU A 70 2.56 2.09 -1.39
CA LEU A 70 3.92 1.71 -1.01
C LEU A 70 4.80 2.93 -0.71
N GLY A 71 4.66 4.01 -1.49
CA GLY A 71 5.38 5.26 -1.30
C GLY A 71 5.01 5.95 0.02
N LEU A 72 3.72 6.00 0.36
CA LEU A 72 3.27 6.52 1.66
C LEU A 72 3.63 5.60 2.83
N LEU A 73 3.56 4.28 2.66
CA LEU A 73 4.00 3.32 3.67
C LEU A 73 5.50 3.49 3.94
N ALA A 74 6.31 3.64 2.90
CA ALA A 74 7.75 3.91 3.03
C ALA A 74 8.00 5.26 3.72
N HIS A 75 7.27 6.30 3.33
CA HIS A 75 7.36 7.63 3.92
C HIS A 75 7.08 7.61 5.44
N THR A 76 5.93 7.05 5.83
CA THR A 76 5.51 6.96 7.23
C THR A 76 6.42 6.03 8.05
N SER A 77 6.87 4.92 7.47
CA SER A 77 7.83 4.02 8.12
C SER A 77 9.18 4.70 8.34
N PHE A 78 9.65 5.50 7.38
CA PHE A 78 10.88 6.27 7.50
C PHE A 78 10.77 7.34 8.59
N LEU A 79 9.68 8.10 8.62
CA LEU A 79 9.40 9.06 9.69
C LEU A 79 9.31 8.40 11.09
N ALA A 80 8.68 7.23 11.18
CA ALA A 80 8.62 6.46 12.42
C ALA A 80 10.00 5.95 12.85
N PHE A 81 10.81 5.51 11.89
CA PHE A 81 12.19 5.10 12.14
C PHE A 81 13.02 6.27 12.68
N LEU A 82 12.96 7.45 12.05
CA LEU A 82 13.63 8.65 12.53
C LEU A 82 13.17 9.00 13.95
N SER A 83 11.87 8.99 14.20
CA SER A 83 11.31 9.36 15.50
C SER A 83 11.70 8.41 16.63
N TYR A 84 11.94 7.12 16.36
CA TYR A 84 12.21 6.12 17.40
C TYR A 84 13.69 5.82 17.58
N PHE A 85 14.47 5.82 16.50
CA PHE A 85 15.87 5.37 16.52
C PHE A 85 16.87 6.52 16.41
N VAL A 86 16.46 7.71 15.96
CA VAL A 86 17.37 8.84 15.78
C VAL A 86 17.16 9.87 16.89
N PRO A 87 18.20 10.25 17.65
CA PRO A 87 18.06 11.27 18.70
C PRO A 87 17.55 12.59 18.14
N LEU A 88 16.63 13.25 18.84
CA LEU A 88 16.04 14.51 18.39
C LEU A 88 17.08 15.63 18.20
N ALA A 89 18.12 15.67 19.04
CA ALA A 89 19.19 16.67 18.97
C ALA A 89 20.27 16.34 17.93
N SER A 90 20.11 15.27 17.14
CA SER A 90 21.10 14.92 16.13
C SER A 90 20.98 15.81 14.87
N PRO A 91 22.08 16.04 14.13
CA PRO A 91 22.04 16.77 12.86
C PRO A 91 21.10 16.12 11.82
N VAL A 92 20.92 14.80 11.89
CA VAL A 92 20.00 14.06 11.02
C VAL A 92 18.54 14.45 11.30
N SER A 93 18.16 14.50 12.57
CA SER A 93 16.83 14.95 12.99
C SER A 93 16.59 16.40 12.60
N GLU A 94 17.57 17.28 12.82
CA GLU A 94 17.46 18.68 12.39
C GLU A 94 17.25 18.79 10.88
N PHE A 95 18.01 18.05 10.07
CA PHE A 95 17.89 18.05 8.62
C PHE A 95 16.50 17.63 8.12
N PHE A 96 15.91 16.57 8.69
CA PHE A 96 14.63 16.02 8.24
C PHE A 96 13.40 16.70 8.86
N TYR A 97 13.48 17.23 10.08
CA TYR A 97 12.34 17.89 10.73
C TYR A 97 12.30 19.40 10.49
N GLN A 98 13.44 20.06 10.29
CA GLN A 98 13.54 21.52 10.20
C GLN A 98 14.33 22.01 8.98
N GLY A 99 15.23 21.18 8.44
CA GLY A 99 16.09 21.52 7.31
C GLY A 99 15.50 21.18 5.94
N LYS A 100 16.40 21.08 4.95
CA LYS A 100 16.05 20.77 3.55
C LYS A 100 15.42 19.38 3.38
N GLY A 101 15.73 18.44 4.28
CA GLY A 101 15.12 17.11 4.29
C GLY A 101 13.62 17.15 4.54
N LYS A 102 13.14 18.15 5.28
CA LYS A 102 11.70 18.35 5.49
C LYS A 102 10.96 18.58 4.17
N ILE A 103 11.50 19.45 3.32
CA ILE A 103 10.90 19.75 2.00
C ILE A 103 10.83 18.48 1.15
N LEU A 104 11.90 17.67 1.16
CA LEU A 104 11.90 16.39 0.46
C LEU A 104 10.80 15.45 0.97
N LEU A 105 10.62 15.35 2.29
CA LEU A 105 9.59 14.52 2.90
C LEU A 105 8.18 15.04 2.61
N ASP A 106 7.96 16.35 2.69
CA ASP A 106 6.68 16.97 2.36
C ASP A 106 6.30 16.67 0.88
N VAL A 107 7.21 16.91 -0.06
CA VAL A 107 6.99 16.64 -1.49
C VAL A 107 6.81 15.14 -1.76
N TRP A 108 7.58 14.28 -1.09
CA TRP A 108 7.40 12.82 -1.16
C TRP A 108 5.98 12.44 -0.73
N GLY A 109 5.55 12.94 0.43
CA GLY A 109 4.21 12.72 0.98
C GLY A 109 3.12 13.16 0.00
N ASP A 110 3.24 14.34 -0.57
CA ASP A 110 2.25 14.91 -1.49
C ASP A 110 2.15 14.12 -2.80
N ILE A 111 3.28 13.77 -3.43
CA ILE A 111 3.29 13.03 -4.71
C ILE A 111 2.61 11.67 -4.55
N TRP A 112 3.01 10.89 -3.54
CA TRP A 112 2.44 9.56 -3.32
C TRP A 112 1.03 9.63 -2.72
N GLY A 113 0.74 10.68 -1.95
CA GLY A 113 -0.60 11.08 -1.53
C GLY A 113 -1.54 11.22 -2.72
N ILE A 114 -1.17 12.06 -3.69
CA ILE A 114 -1.97 12.34 -4.88
C ILE A 114 -2.15 11.06 -5.69
N ALA A 115 -1.09 10.26 -5.87
CA ALA A 115 -1.20 8.98 -6.54
C ALA A 115 -2.22 8.04 -5.85
N LEU A 116 -2.17 7.93 -4.53
CA LEU A 116 -3.11 7.10 -3.75
C LEU A 116 -4.53 7.68 -3.69
N LEU A 117 -4.71 8.99 -3.91
CA LEU A 117 -6.03 9.61 -4.01
C LEU A 117 -6.65 9.39 -5.39
N VAL A 118 -5.88 9.68 -6.44
CA VAL A 118 -6.33 9.62 -7.84
C VAL A 118 -6.61 8.18 -8.28
N GLY A 119 -5.76 7.22 -7.90
CA GLY A 119 -5.92 5.81 -8.27
C GLY A 119 -7.31 5.24 -7.91
N PRO A 120 -7.73 5.24 -6.64
CA PRO A 120 -9.07 4.79 -6.23
C PRO A 120 -10.21 5.56 -6.88
N ILE A 121 -10.07 6.88 -7.09
CA ILE A 121 -11.08 7.70 -7.79
C ILE A 121 -11.27 7.19 -9.22
N ILE A 122 -10.18 7.01 -9.98
CA ILE A 122 -10.24 6.45 -11.34
C ILE A 122 -10.85 5.04 -11.29
N ALA A 123 -10.49 4.22 -10.29
CA ALA A 123 -11.05 2.88 -10.13
C ALA A 123 -12.57 2.87 -9.95
N ILE A 124 -13.10 3.80 -9.17
CA ILE A 124 -14.54 3.99 -8.94
C ILE A 124 -15.20 4.50 -10.22
N ILE A 125 -14.68 5.58 -10.83
CA ILE A 125 -15.24 6.18 -12.05
C ILE A 125 -15.28 5.16 -13.20
N ALA A 126 -14.16 4.50 -13.48
CA ALA A 126 -14.08 3.56 -14.59
C ALA A 126 -14.94 2.31 -14.41
N ARG A 127 -15.36 2.04 -13.17
CA ARG A 127 -16.31 0.99 -12.87
C ARG A 127 -17.76 1.44 -13.02
N TYR A 128 -18.17 2.52 -12.35
CA TYR A 128 -19.57 2.91 -12.29
C TYR A 128 -20.03 3.71 -13.51
N VAL A 129 -19.13 4.50 -14.10
CA VAL A 129 -19.44 5.34 -15.26
C VAL A 129 -19.16 4.59 -16.55
N PHE A 130 -17.92 4.09 -16.72
CA PHE A 130 -17.53 3.50 -18.00
C PHE A 130 -17.90 2.04 -18.16
N LYS A 131 -18.17 1.31 -17.06
CA LYS A 131 -18.42 -0.16 -17.08
C LYS A 131 -17.31 -0.95 -17.82
N ARG A 132 -16.10 -0.38 -17.94
CA ARG A 132 -14.97 -0.90 -18.75
C ARG A 132 -14.03 -1.81 -17.96
N MET A 133 -14.16 -1.82 -16.63
CA MET A 133 -13.50 -2.82 -15.81
C MET A 133 -14.39 -4.04 -15.72
N GLU A 134 -14.20 -4.95 -16.68
CA GLU A 134 -14.77 -6.29 -16.60
C GLU A 134 -14.42 -6.92 -15.25
N LEU A 135 -15.42 -7.55 -14.63
CA LEU A 135 -15.40 -8.10 -13.29
C LEU A 135 -14.49 -9.34 -13.20
N ASN A 136 -13.20 -9.20 -13.50
CA ASN A 136 -12.23 -10.19 -13.05
C ASN A 136 -12.20 -10.15 -11.52
N ASP A 137 -12.23 -11.32 -10.90
CA ASP A 137 -12.57 -11.52 -9.48
C ASP A 137 -11.70 -10.66 -8.52
N ILE A 138 -10.48 -10.28 -8.94
CA ILE A 138 -9.53 -9.39 -8.23
C ILE A 138 -10.03 -7.95 -8.15
N ALA A 139 -10.68 -7.44 -9.20
CA ALA A 139 -11.32 -6.12 -9.23
C ALA A 139 -12.54 -6.04 -8.30
N ARG A 140 -12.96 -7.13 -7.65
CA ARG A 140 -14.14 -7.14 -6.77
C ARG A 140 -13.83 -6.71 -5.33
N ASP A 141 -12.59 -6.33 -5.02
CA ASP A 141 -12.21 -5.87 -3.68
C ASP A 141 -12.53 -4.37 -3.48
N TYR A 142 -13.82 -4.05 -3.55
CA TYR A 142 -14.33 -2.69 -3.33
C TYR A 142 -13.98 -2.16 -1.95
N PHE A 143 -13.94 -3.05 -0.98
CA PHE A 143 -13.65 -2.68 0.40
C PHE A 143 -12.24 -2.13 0.54
N ALA A 144 -11.23 -2.77 -0.06
CA ALA A 144 -9.87 -2.25 -0.11
C ALA A 144 -9.81 -0.87 -0.81
N ILE A 145 -10.49 -0.70 -1.94
CA ILE A 145 -10.48 0.57 -2.69
C ILE A 145 -11.10 1.71 -1.86
N ILE A 146 -12.24 1.45 -1.20
CA ILE A 146 -12.91 2.43 -0.34
C ILE A 146 -12.04 2.79 0.87
N LEU A 147 -11.42 1.81 1.51
CA LEU A 147 -10.50 2.07 2.62
C LEU A 147 -9.31 2.91 2.18
N LEU A 148 -8.68 2.59 1.05
CA LEU A 148 -7.55 3.37 0.52
C LEU A 148 -7.97 4.81 0.17
N LEU A 149 -9.17 5.00 -0.39
CA LEU A 149 -9.72 6.33 -0.63
C LEU A 149 -9.97 7.08 0.67
N ALA A 150 -10.54 6.43 1.68
CA ALA A 150 -10.78 7.05 2.99
C ALA A 150 -9.47 7.45 3.67
N ILE A 151 -8.43 6.60 3.58
CA ILE A 151 -7.09 6.88 4.10
C ILE A 151 -6.50 8.10 3.37
N SER A 152 -6.50 8.12 2.04
CA SER A 152 -5.91 9.25 1.29
C SER A 152 -6.67 10.56 1.54
N VAL A 153 -8.00 10.55 1.53
CA VAL A 153 -8.83 11.74 1.82
C VAL A 153 -8.58 12.27 3.23
N THR A 154 -8.62 11.40 4.25
CA THR A 154 -8.38 11.83 5.63
C THR A 154 -6.94 12.33 5.85
N GLY A 155 -5.97 11.77 5.13
CA GLY A 155 -4.58 12.25 5.13
C GLY A 155 -4.46 13.66 4.58
N PHE A 156 -5.05 13.95 3.42
CA PHE A 156 -5.05 15.30 2.83
C PHE A 156 -5.80 16.33 3.66
N ILE A 157 -6.95 15.96 4.24
CA ILE A 157 -7.67 16.86 5.16
C ILE A 157 -6.77 17.17 6.37
N GLY A 158 -6.04 16.18 6.88
CA GLY A 158 -5.04 16.37 7.92
C GLY A 158 -3.99 17.41 7.55
N GLU A 159 -3.42 17.29 6.36
CA GLU A 159 -2.41 18.21 5.86
C GLU A 159 -2.96 19.64 5.69
N ILE A 160 -4.18 19.80 5.17
CA ILE A 160 -4.85 21.11 5.05
C ILE A 160 -5.02 21.77 6.43
N ILE A 161 -5.43 21.00 7.45
CA ILE A 161 -5.58 21.51 8.82
C ILE A 161 -4.20 21.88 9.40
N ARG A 162 -3.20 21.00 9.23
CA ARG A 162 -1.82 21.20 9.72
C ARG A 162 -1.19 22.48 9.18
N VAL A 163 -1.45 22.84 7.93
CA VAL A 163 -0.91 24.05 7.31
C VAL A 163 -1.63 25.31 7.80
N LYS A 164 -2.93 25.22 8.11
CA LYS A 164 -3.74 26.37 8.56
C LYS A 164 -3.53 26.71 10.04
N GLU A 165 -3.23 25.71 10.85
CA GLU A 165 -3.16 25.88 12.30
C GLU A 165 -1.71 26.09 12.77
N THR A 166 -1.50 27.13 13.58
CA THR A 166 -0.20 27.45 14.18
C THR A 166 0.10 26.62 15.44
N ALA A 167 -0.90 25.95 15.98
CA ALA A 167 -0.80 25.04 17.12
C ALA A 167 -1.63 23.78 16.85
N VAL A 168 -1.27 22.68 17.51
CA VAL A 168 -1.97 21.41 17.36
C VAL A 168 -3.40 21.52 17.94
N SER A 169 -4.43 21.53 17.08
CA SER A 169 -5.81 21.57 17.57
C SER A 169 -6.35 20.20 17.99
N PRO A 170 -7.37 20.16 18.87
CA PRO A 170 -8.10 18.93 19.18
C PRO A 170 -8.73 18.26 17.95
N ASN A 171 -9.17 19.06 16.97
CA ASN A 171 -9.74 18.58 15.72
C ASN A 171 -8.71 17.84 14.88
N TYR A 172 -7.50 18.40 14.75
CA TYR A 172 -6.39 17.75 14.07
C TYR A 172 -6.03 16.40 14.74
N ILE A 173 -5.90 16.37 16.07
CA ILE A 173 -5.60 15.14 16.83
C ILE A 173 -6.69 14.08 16.60
N GLY A 174 -7.97 14.49 16.68
CA GLY A 174 -9.11 13.60 16.47
C GLY A 174 -9.11 13.00 15.06
N LEU A 175 -8.87 13.83 14.04
CA LEU A 175 -8.77 13.39 12.65
C LEU A 175 -7.59 12.43 12.43
N MET A 176 -6.41 12.75 12.96
CA MET A 176 -5.22 11.90 12.81
C MET A 176 -5.36 10.56 13.52
N ARG A 177 -6.04 10.54 14.67
CA ARG A 177 -6.40 9.29 15.35
C ARG A 177 -7.34 8.43 14.48
N ASN A 178 -8.36 9.04 13.87
CA ASN A 178 -9.27 8.32 12.97
C ASN A 178 -8.55 7.82 11.73
N HIS A 179 -7.72 8.66 11.09
CA HIS A 179 -6.88 8.29 9.96
C HIS A 179 -6.01 7.08 10.30
N LEU A 180 -5.31 7.10 11.44
CA LEU A 180 -4.49 5.98 11.89
C LEU A 180 -5.34 4.71 12.10
N THR A 181 -6.51 4.81 12.73
CA THR A 181 -7.41 3.65 12.91
C THR A 181 -7.83 3.05 11.58
N ILE A 182 -8.23 3.86 10.58
CA ILE A 182 -8.62 3.37 9.25
C ILE A 182 -7.43 2.70 8.55
N SER A 183 -6.23 3.30 8.64
CA SER A 183 -4.99 2.73 8.10
C SER A 183 -4.66 1.38 8.73
N LEU A 184 -4.79 1.24 10.05
CA LEU A 184 -4.58 -0.03 10.75
C LEU A 184 -5.63 -1.08 10.38
N LEU A 185 -6.89 -0.69 10.22
CA LEU A 185 -7.96 -1.58 9.74
C LEU A 185 -7.66 -2.09 8.32
N PHE A 186 -7.15 -1.22 7.45
CA PHE A 186 -6.71 -1.63 6.12
C PHE A 186 -5.57 -2.64 6.20
N ILE A 187 -4.55 -2.40 7.02
CA ILE A 187 -3.43 -3.33 7.22
C ILE A 187 -3.94 -4.69 7.71
N ILE A 188 -4.82 -4.71 8.71
CA ILE A 188 -5.47 -5.94 9.20
C ILE A 188 -6.21 -6.67 8.08
N TYR A 189 -6.84 -5.94 7.17
CA TYR A 189 -7.61 -6.50 6.07
C TYR A 189 -6.75 -7.13 4.96
N ILE A 190 -5.52 -6.65 4.72
CA ILE A 190 -4.64 -7.08 3.62
C ILE A 190 -4.53 -8.62 3.47
N PRO A 191 -4.26 -9.41 4.53
CA PRO A 191 -4.07 -10.86 4.38
C PRO A 191 -5.35 -11.58 3.93
N PHE A 192 -6.52 -11.05 4.32
CA PHE A 192 -7.84 -11.61 4.00
C PHE A 192 -8.38 -11.11 2.66
N SER A 193 -7.85 -9.99 2.18
CA SER A 193 -8.21 -9.37 0.90
C SER A 193 -7.80 -10.22 -0.32
N LYS A 194 -8.36 -9.85 -1.49
CA LYS A 194 -7.90 -10.40 -2.77
C LYS A 194 -6.55 -9.84 -3.19
N LEU A 195 -6.12 -8.69 -2.63
CA LEU A 195 -4.80 -8.10 -2.88
C LEU A 195 -3.69 -9.11 -2.57
N CYS A 196 -3.72 -9.75 -1.41
CA CYS A 196 -2.68 -10.71 -1.05
C CYS A 196 -2.61 -11.92 -2.03
N ARG A 197 -3.71 -12.29 -2.70
CA ARG A 197 -3.68 -13.33 -3.75
C ARG A 197 -3.03 -12.86 -5.05
N SER A 198 -3.14 -11.58 -5.42
CA SER A 198 -2.49 -11.07 -6.64
C SER A 198 -0.96 -11.06 -6.50
N PHE A 199 -0.43 -10.94 -5.28
CA PHE A 199 1.00 -11.09 -5.01
C PHE A 199 1.47 -12.55 -5.11
N ILE A 200 0.64 -13.50 -4.67
CA ILE A 200 1.01 -14.93 -4.61
C ILE A 200 0.96 -15.60 -5.98
N LYS A 201 -0.07 -15.33 -6.81
CA LYS A 201 -0.26 -16.02 -8.10
C LYS A 201 0.94 -15.97 -9.05
N PRO A 202 1.60 -14.81 -9.28
CA PRO A 202 2.82 -14.76 -10.09
C PRO A 202 3.95 -15.61 -9.52
N ILE A 203 4.00 -15.77 -8.21
CA ILE A 203 5.04 -16.53 -7.51
C ILE A 203 4.75 -18.03 -7.61
N GLU A 204 3.47 -18.45 -7.64
CA GLU A 204 3.06 -19.86 -7.77
C GLU A 204 3.66 -20.57 -8.99
N GLN A 205 3.96 -19.87 -10.08
CA GLN A 205 4.54 -20.49 -11.29
C GLN A 205 5.95 -21.09 -11.07
N PHE A 206 6.64 -20.71 -9.98
CA PHE A 206 7.93 -21.29 -9.58
C PHE A 206 7.78 -22.51 -8.65
N PHE A 207 6.56 -22.93 -8.36
CA PHE A 207 6.27 -24.05 -7.49
C PHE A 207 5.52 -25.13 -8.27
N VAL A 208 5.93 -26.38 -8.13
CA VAL A 208 5.33 -27.52 -8.82
C VAL A 208 4.81 -28.50 -7.77
N SER A 209 3.60 -29.03 -7.98
CA SER A 209 3.06 -30.08 -7.11
C SER A 209 3.86 -31.36 -7.29
N SER A 210 4.38 -31.92 -6.19
CA SER A 210 5.01 -33.23 -6.16
C SER A 210 4.06 -34.35 -6.58
#